data_AF-A0ABD5K0Z0-F1
#
_entry.id   AF-A0ABD5K0Z0-F1
#
_cell.length_a   1.000
_cell.length_b   1.000
_cell.length_c   1.000
_cell.angle_alpha   90.00
_cell.angle_beta   90.00
_cell.angle_gamma   90.00
#
_symmetry.space_group_name_H-M   'P 1'
#
loop_
_entity.id
_entity.type
_entity.pdbx_description
1 polymer ?
#
loop_
_entity_poly.entity_id
_entity_poly.type
_entity_poly.pdbx_seq_one_letter_code
_entity_poly.pdbx_strand_id
1 'polypeptide(L)'
;MQRLMMFGLVVFAVLQSSLAYADLKAADRRLNDLYGQVINALPDGSQAQLKESQRNWIKYRDSECRYQQVNYAIMVSEADCKEVLTRQRIGLLSQQLGWLKKIGQQDDSDAAMDCKQEIGAKAANILVNQCKEISPATNPPCNSGNSCDLIRDEIKRGCGMVSGKKPSYCQ
;
A
#
# COMPACT_ATOMS: atom_id res chain seq x y z
N MET A 1 -44.52 14.30 -35.18
CA MET A 1 -43.06 14.17 -34.95
C MET A 1 -42.65 14.13 -33.46
N GLN A 2 -43.57 14.33 -32.50
CA GLN A 2 -43.25 14.30 -31.06
C GLN A 2 -43.21 12.89 -30.45
N ARG A 3 -43.97 11.92 -31.00
CA ARG A 3 -43.99 10.53 -30.53
C ARG A 3 -42.74 9.70 -30.94
N LEU A 4 -42.08 10.04 -32.05
CA LEU A 4 -40.85 9.35 -32.47
C LEU A 4 -39.65 9.71 -31.57
N MET A 5 -39.56 10.95 -31.09
CA MET A 5 -38.47 11.38 -30.21
C MET A 5 -38.57 10.75 -28.81
N MET A 6 -39.78 10.54 -28.30
CA MET A 6 -39.98 9.94 -26.98
C MET A 6 -39.63 8.43 -26.95
N PHE A 7 -39.88 7.70 -28.05
CA PHE A 7 -39.45 6.32 -28.21
C PHE A 7 -37.92 6.17 -28.33
N GLY A 8 -37.25 7.10 -29.03
CA GLY A 8 -35.78 7.10 -29.14
C GLY A 8 -35.07 7.35 -27.79
N LEU A 9 -35.63 8.23 -26.95
CA LEU A 9 -35.08 8.55 -25.62
C LEU A 9 -35.21 7.40 -24.62
N VAL A 10 -36.33 6.65 -24.65
CA VAL A 10 -36.57 5.53 -23.72
C VAL A 10 -35.66 4.33 -24.03
N VAL A 11 -35.42 4.00 -25.31
CA VAL A 11 -34.55 2.88 -25.69
C VAL A 11 -33.09 3.14 -25.29
N PHE A 12 -32.62 4.40 -25.39
CA PHE A 12 -31.24 4.77 -25.05
C PHE A 12 -30.94 4.66 -23.55
N ALA A 13 -31.88 5.06 -22.68
CA ALA A 13 -31.72 4.99 -21.22
C ALA A 13 -31.68 3.54 -20.67
N VAL A 14 -32.45 2.62 -21.28
CA VAL A 14 -32.49 1.20 -20.88
C VAL A 14 -31.17 0.50 -21.22
N LEU A 15 -30.56 0.81 -22.37
CA LEU A 15 -29.28 0.23 -22.78
C LEU A 15 -28.12 0.68 -21.88
N GLN A 16 -28.06 1.97 -21.50
CA GLN A 16 -27.01 2.49 -20.60
C GLN A 16 -27.02 1.83 -19.22
N SER A 17 -28.22 1.62 -18.65
CA SER A 17 -28.36 0.93 -17.37
C SER A 17 -27.79 -0.50 -17.44
N SER A 18 -28.06 -1.24 -18.53
CA SER A 18 -27.62 -2.63 -18.68
C SER A 18 -26.09 -2.81 -18.76
N LEU A 19 -25.38 -1.84 -19.34
CA LEU A 19 -23.92 -1.85 -19.44
C LEU A 19 -23.25 -1.57 -18.09
N ALA A 20 -23.70 -0.54 -17.38
CA ALA A 20 -23.19 -0.19 -16.04
C ALA A 20 -23.32 -1.36 -15.05
N TYR A 21 -24.46 -2.09 -15.08
CA TYR A 21 -24.63 -3.28 -14.26
C TYR A 21 -23.72 -4.44 -14.67
N ALA A 22 -23.42 -4.61 -15.96
CA ALA A 22 -22.49 -5.64 -16.44
C ALA A 22 -21.05 -5.34 -16.01
N ASP A 23 -20.62 -4.09 -16.09
CA ASP A 23 -19.29 -3.63 -15.67
C ASP A 23 -19.12 -3.76 -14.15
N LEU A 24 -20.11 -3.34 -13.37
CA LEU A 24 -20.13 -3.56 -11.92
C LEU A 24 -20.01 -5.06 -11.59
N LYS A 25 -20.77 -5.93 -12.26
CA LYS A 25 -20.70 -7.38 -12.03
C LYS A 25 -19.32 -7.95 -12.39
N ALA A 26 -18.69 -7.46 -13.44
CA ALA A 26 -17.33 -7.87 -13.80
C ALA A 26 -16.32 -7.41 -12.75
N ALA A 27 -16.42 -6.16 -12.28
CA ALA A 27 -15.59 -5.61 -11.22
C ALA A 27 -15.77 -6.40 -9.91
N ASP A 28 -17.00 -6.70 -9.49
CA ASP A 28 -17.27 -7.45 -8.25
C ASP A 28 -16.68 -8.87 -8.30
N ARG A 29 -16.75 -9.56 -9.45
CA ARG A 29 -16.07 -10.85 -9.61
C ARG A 29 -14.57 -10.74 -9.41
N ARG A 30 -13.94 -9.72 -10.00
CA ARG A 30 -12.49 -9.50 -9.86
C ARG A 30 -12.12 -9.12 -8.43
N LEU A 31 -12.93 -8.31 -7.76
CA LEU A 31 -12.75 -7.97 -6.36
C LEU A 31 -12.77 -9.23 -5.48
N ASN A 32 -13.75 -10.12 -5.68
CA ASN A 32 -13.89 -11.33 -4.88
C ASN A 32 -12.73 -12.32 -5.11
N ASP A 33 -12.28 -12.45 -6.36
CA ASP A 33 -11.07 -13.22 -6.70
C ASP A 33 -9.83 -12.71 -5.97
N LEU A 34 -9.55 -11.40 -6.05
CA LEU A 34 -8.41 -10.80 -5.36
C LEU A 34 -8.54 -10.85 -3.84
N TYR A 35 -9.75 -10.62 -3.30
CA TYR A 35 -10.01 -10.77 -1.87
C TYR A 35 -9.68 -12.20 -1.41
N GLY A 36 -10.09 -13.22 -2.18
CA GLY A 36 -9.75 -14.62 -1.95
C GLY A 36 -8.23 -14.86 -1.94
N GLN A 37 -7.50 -14.28 -2.90
CA GLN A 37 -6.04 -14.39 -2.93
C GLN A 37 -5.37 -13.73 -1.72
N VAL A 38 -5.79 -12.52 -1.33
CA VAL A 38 -5.21 -11.82 -0.18
C VAL A 38 -5.54 -12.58 1.11
N ILE A 39 -6.80 -12.98 1.32
CA ILE A 39 -7.19 -13.60 2.59
C ILE A 39 -6.53 -14.96 2.81
N ASN A 40 -6.34 -15.73 1.75
CA ASN A 40 -5.66 -17.03 1.82
C ASN A 40 -4.14 -16.89 1.97
N ALA A 41 -3.56 -15.74 1.61
CA ALA A 41 -2.14 -15.43 1.82
C ALA A 41 -1.85 -14.82 3.20
N LEU A 42 -2.88 -14.47 3.98
CA LEU A 42 -2.73 -13.92 5.32
C LEU A 42 -2.67 -15.03 6.37
N PRO A 43 -1.86 -14.86 7.44
CA PRO A 43 -1.97 -15.69 8.63
C PRO A 43 -3.39 -15.63 9.23
N ASP A 44 -3.84 -16.71 9.86
CA ASP A 44 -5.21 -16.82 10.39
C ASP A 44 -5.60 -15.67 11.32
N GLY A 45 -4.65 -15.22 12.16
CA GLY A 45 -4.85 -14.09 13.07
C GLY A 45 -5.05 -12.72 12.39
N SER A 46 -4.71 -12.60 11.10
CA SER A 46 -4.83 -11.36 10.30
C SER A 46 -6.07 -11.35 9.38
N GLN A 47 -6.70 -12.51 9.15
CA GLN A 47 -7.87 -12.62 8.28
C GLN A 47 -9.09 -11.87 8.84
N ALA A 48 -9.23 -11.79 10.17
CA ALA A 48 -10.35 -11.11 10.82
C ALA A 48 -10.37 -9.60 10.49
N GLN A 49 -9.21 -8.97 10.52
CA GLN A 49 -9.01 -7.55 10.21
C GLN A 49 -9.31 -7.28 8.73
N LEU A 50 -8.89 -8.16 7.82
CA LEU A 50 -9.24 -8.02 6.40
C LEU A 50 -10.75 -8.17 6.16
N LYS A 51 -11.40 -9.16 6.80
CA LYS A 51 -12.87 -9.35 6.75
C LYS A 51 -13.59 -8.09 7.25
N GLU A 52 -13.13 -7.52 8.36
CA GLU A 52 -13.69 -6.29 8.91
C GLU A 52 -13.51 -5.10 7.96
N SER A 53 -12.29 -4.88 7.47
CA SER A 53 -11.98 -3.84 6.48
C SER A 53 -12.88 -3.96 5.24
N GLN A 54 -13.08 -5.18 4.73
CA GLN A 54 -13.92 -5.42 3.57
C GLN A 54 -15.39 -5.10 3.83
N ARG A 55 -15.94 -5.50 4.99
CA ARG A 55 -17.33 -5.16 5.38
C ARG A 55 -17.53 -3.65 5.54
N ASN A 56 -16.57 -2.96 6.16
CA ASN A 56 -16.64 -1.52 6.35
C ASN A 56 -16.54 -0.78 5.01
N TRP A 57 -15.70 -1.25 4.09
CA TRP A 57 -15.64 -0.72 2.73
C TRP A 57 -16.97 -0.90 1.97
N ILE A 58 -17.63 -2.06 2.07
CA ILE A 58 -18.96 -2.27 1.45
C ILE A 58 -19.98 -1.25 1.98
N LYS A 59 -20.00 -1.01 3.29
CA LYS A 59 -20.87 -0.01 3.91
C LYS A 59 -20.61 1.39 3.34
N TYR A 60 -19.34 1.79 3.25
CA TYR A 60 -18.93 3.07 2.66
C TYR A 60 -19.36 3.19 1.20
N ARG A 61 -19.06 2.18 0.37
CA ARG A 61 -19.46 2.15 -1.04
C ARG A 61 -20.95 2.35 -1.19
N ASP A 62 -21.73 1.59 -0.45
CA ASP A 62 -23.18 1.62 -0.58
C ASP A 62 -23.78 2.93 -0.03
N SER A 63 -23.23 3.50 1.05
CA SER A 63 -23.68 4.81 1.55
C SER A 63 -23.31 5.96 0.61
N GLU A 64 -22.08 5.93 0.08
CA GLU A 64 -21.57 6.95 -0.84
C GLU A 64 -22.36 6.96 -2.13
N CYS A 65 -22.60 5.78 -2.73
CA CYS A 65 -23.34 5.71 -3.98
C CYS A 65 -24.83 6.04 -3.83
N ARG A 66 -25.45 5.75 -2.67
CA ARG A 66 -26.80 6.27 -2.38
C ARG A 66 -26.82 7.79 -2.27
N TYR A 67 -25.83 8.38 -1.60
CA TYR A 67 -25.69 9.83 -1.52
C TYR A 67 -25.51 10.46 -2.90
N GLN A 68 -24.61 9.92 -3.73
CA GLN A 68 -24.38 10.44 -5.08
C GLN A 68 -25.60 10.26 -6.00
N GLN A 69 -26.32 9.14 -5.90
CA GLN A 69 -27.53 8.92 -6.68
C GLN A 69 -28.62 9.94 -6.36
N VAL A 70 -28.73 10.41 -5.11
CA VAL A 70 -29.72 11.43 -4.73
C VAL A 70 -29.27 12.83 -5.18
N ASN A 71 -27.99 13.15 -5.08
CA ASN A 71 -27.50 14.53 -5.29
C ASN A 71 -26.95 14.80 -6.69
N TYR A 72 -26.54 13.75 -7.41
CA TYR A 72 -25.85 13.83 -8.71
C TYR A 72 -26.41 12.83 -9.73
N ALA A 73 -27.70 12.47 -9.61
CA ALA A 73 -28.38 11.48 -10.47
C ALA A 73 -28.17 11.68 -11.99
N ILE A 74 -28.00 12.93 -12.44
CA ILE A 74 -27.77 13.27 -13.85
C ILE A 74 -26.35 12.92 -14.30
N MET A 75 -25.37 12.97 -13.39
CA MET A 75 -23.95 12.77 -13.70
C MET A 75 -23.53 11.31 -13.57
N VAL A 76 -24.09 10.57 -12.61
CA VAL A 76 -23.63 9.23 -12.27
C VAL A 76 -24.80 8.36 -11.80
N SER A 77 -24.85 7.12 -12.31
CA SER A 77 -25.76 6.12 -11.79
C SER A 77 -25.17 5.42 -10.55
N GLU A 78 -26.02 4.86 -9.70
CA GLU A 78 -25.56 4.09 -8.53
C GLU A 78 -24.66 2.91 -8.96
N ALA A 79 -24.94 2.29 -10.11
CA ALA A 79 -24.13 1.21 -10.65
C ALA A 79 -22.73 1.69 -11.06
N ASP A 80 -22.63 2.84 -11.74
CA ASP A 80 -21.34 3.43 -12.13
C ASP A 80 -20.51 3.83 -10.90
N CYS A 81 -21.14 4.46 -9.91
CA CYS A 81 -20.45 4.79 -8.65
C CYS A 81 -19.90 3.53 -7.96
N LYS A 82 -20.72 2.47 -7.87
CA LYS A 82 -20.31 1.20 -7.25
C LYS A 82 -19.17 0.57 -8.03
N GLU A 83 -19.21 0.62 -9.35
CA GLU A 83 -18.16 0.09 -10.22
C GLU A 83 -16.82 0.78 -9.96
N VAL A 84 -16.81 2.12 -9.93
CA VAL A 84 -15.61 2.92 -9.70
C VAL A 84 -14.99 2.60 -8.33
N LEU A 85 -15.81 2.59 -7.28
CA LEU A 85 -15.34 2.28 -5.93
C LEU A 85 -14.87 0.81 -5.81
N THR A 86 -15.51 -0.13 -6.53
CA THR A 86 -15.05 -1.53 -6.63
C THR A 86 -13.68 -1.61 -7.31
N ARG A 87 -13.43 -0.84 -8.39
CA ARG A 87 -12.09 -0.79 -9.03
C ARG A 87 -11.02 -0.20 -8.11
N GLN A 88 -11.34 0.83 -7.34
CA GLN A 88 -10.41 1.36 -6.34
C GLN A 88 -10.03 0.30 -5.30
N ARG A 89 -11.02 -0.47 -4.80
CA ARG A 89 -10.76 -1.54 -3.84
C ARG A 89 -9.94 -2.68 -4.43
N ILE A 90 -10.16 -3.03 -5.70
CA ILE A 90 -9.31 -3.96 -6.46
C ILE A 90 -7.86 -3.50 -6.45
N GLY A 91 -7.60 -2.22 -6.70
CA GLY A 91 -6.25 -1.64 -6.66
C GLY A 91 -5.57 -1.83 -5.31
N LEU A 92 -6.30 -1.55 -4.22
CA LEU A 92 -5.80 -1.73 -2.85
C LEU A 92 -5.50 -3.21 -2.53
N LEU A 93 -6.39 -4.14 -2.88
CA LEU A 93 -6.17 -5.57 -2.67
C LEU A 93 -5.00 -6.11 -3.49
N SER A 94 -4.85 -5.64 -4.74
CA SER A 94 -3.71 -6.00 -5.60
C SER A 94 -2.38 -5.55 -5.00
N GLN A 95 -2.32 -4.34 -4.45
CA GLN A 95 -1.14 -3.83 -3.76
C GLN A 95 -0.80 -4.67 -2.52
N GLN A 96 -1.81 -4.99 -1.69
CA GLN A 96 -1.64 -5.84 -0.51
C GLN A 96 -1.11 -7.23 -0.88
N LEU A 97 -1.67 -7.85 -1.93
CA LEU A 97 -1.18 -9.12 -2.44
C LEU A 97 0.30 -9.03 -2.89
N GLY A 98 0.68 -7.91 -3.51
CA GLY A 98 2.07 -7.64 -3.87
C GLY A 98 3.01 -7.58 -2.66
N TRP A 99 2.60 -6.95 -1.57
CA TRP A 99 3.38 -6.91 -0.32
C TRP A 99 3.50 -8.30 0.32
N LEU A 100 2.40 -9.06 0.38
CA LEU A 100 2.42 -10.42 0.94
C LEU A 100 3.36 -11.35 0.17
N LYS A 101 3.40 -11.23 -1.16
CA LYS A 101 4.33 -11.99 -2.00
C LYS A 101 5.80 -11.63 -1.75
N LYS A 102 6.10 -10.36 -1.49
CA LYS A 102 7.46 -9.91 -1.17
C LYS A 102 7.94 -10.46 0.17
N ILE A 103 7.09 -10.42 1.19
CA ILE A 103 7.43 -10.98 2.51
C ILE A 103 7.77 -12.47 2.38
N GLY A 104 6.98 -13.26 1.65
CA GLY A 104 7.27 -14.68 1.42
C GLY A 104 8.48 -14.98 0.53
N GLN A 105 9.10 -13.97 -0.10
CA GLN A 105 10.33 -14.10 -0.90
C GLN A 105 11.57 -13.62 -0.15
N GLN A 106 11.40 -12.97 1.01
CA GLN A 106 12.45 -12.25 1.73
C GLN A 106 12.90 -12.98 3.02
N ASP A 107 12.63 -14.29 3.11
CA ASP A 107 12.92 -15.10 4.29
C ASP A 107 14.34 -15.73 4.33
N ASP A 108 15.14 -15.62 3.26
CA ASP A 108 16.47 -16.27 3.21
C ASP A 108 17.68 -15.31 3.15
N SER A 109 17.50 -13.98 3.12
CA SER A 109 18.67 -13.06 3.02
C SER A 109 18.59 -11.71 3.73
N ASP A 110 17.51 -11.36 4.43
CA ASP A 110 17.29 -9.99 4.91
C ASP A 110 16.83 -9.88 6.38
N ALA A 111 16.99 -10.93 7.18
CA ALA A 111 17.11 -10.77 8.62
C ALA A 111 18.49 -10.15 8.90
N ALA A 112 18.63 -8.86 8.59
CA ALA A 112 19.77 -8.05 8.95
C ALA A 112 19.97 -8.19 10.48
N MET A 113 20.93 -9.03 10.88
CA MET A 113 21.33 -9.13 12.27
C MET A 113 21.59 -7.73 12.79
N ASP A 114 21.06 -7.42 13.97
CA ASP A 114 21.37 -6.13 14.55
C ASP A 114 22.88 -6.05 14.82
N CYS A 115 23.46 -4.85 14.71
CA CYS A 115 24.91 -4.70 14.80
C CYS A 115 25.45 -5.18 16.15
N LYS A 116 24.61 -5.13 17.19
CA LYS A 116 24.94 -5.66 18.52
C LYS A 116 25.07 -7.19 18.52
N GLN A 117 24.28 -7.91 17.74
CA GLN A 117 24.35 -9.36 17.54
C GLN A 117 25.55 -9.74 16.66
N GLU A 118 25.88 -8.94 15.65
CA GLU A 118 26.98 -9.20 14.71
C GLU A 118 28.37 -9.03 15.38
N ILE A 119 28.64 -7.87 15.97
CA ILE A 119 29.99 -7.54 16.50
C ILE A 119 30.05 -7.39 18.02
N GLY A 120 28.93 -7.66 18.71
CA GLY A 120 28.81 -7.50 20.15
C GLY A 120 28.50 -6.07 20.58
N ALA A 121 27.84 -5.93 21.73
CA ALA A 121 27.32 -4.66 22.23
C ALA A 121 28.37 -3.54 22.37
N LYS A 122 29.58 -3.89 22.81
CA LYS A 122 30.66 -2.92 23.02
C LYS A 122 31.14 -2.34 21.69
N ALA A 123 31.41 -3.20 20.71
CA ALA A 123 31.88 -2.76 19.39
C ALA A 123 30.78 -2.03 18.62
N ALA A 124 29.53 -2.48 18.71
CA ALA A 124 28.38 -1.81 18.12
C ALA A 124 28.19 -0.39 18.66
N ASN A 125 28.35 -0.18 19.97
CA ASN A 125 28.26 1.17 20.57
C ASN A 125 29.39 2.10 20.10
N ILE A 126 30.61 1.59 19.90
CA ILE A 126 31.71 2.38 19.33
C ILE A 126 31.34 2.84 17.92
N LEU A 127 30.85 1.92 17.09
CA LEU A 127 30.44 2.21 15.72
C LEU A 127 29.29 3.22 15.67
N VAL A 128 28.28 3.06 16.53
CA VAL A 128 27.16 4.01 16.66
C VAL A 128 27.64 5.41 17.03
N ASN A 129 28.61 5.53 17.96
CA ASN A 129 29.14 6.82 18.37
C ASN A 129 29.91 7.50 17.23
N GLN A 130 30.75 6.76 16.50
CA GLN A 130 31.45 7.27 15.31
C GLN A 130 30.47 7.75 14.23
N CYS A 131 29.38 6.99 14.03
CA CYS A 131 28.31 7.35 13.10
C CYS A 131 27.61 8.66 13.50
N LYS A 132 27.25 8.82 14.78
CA LYS A 132 26.60 10.05 15.28
C LYS A 132 27.49 11.27 15.20
N GLU A 133 28.80 11.08 15.36
CA GLU A 133 29.78 12.16 15.24
C GLU A 133 29.93 12.66 13.80
N ILE A 134 29.86 11.76 12.82
CA ILE A 134 30.20 12.07 11.42
C ILE A 134 28.98 12.29 10.51
N SER A 135 27.79 11.84 10.93
CA SER A 135 26.58 11.96 10.12
C SER A 135 26.01 13.39 10.16
N PRO A 136 25.80 14.05 9.01
CA PRO A 136 25.12 15.34 8.96
C PRO A 136 23.58 15.23 9.01
N ALA A 137 23.01 14.02 9.10
CA ALA A 137 21.57 13.83 9.04
C ALA A 137 20.89 14.15 10.38
N THR A 138 19.68 14.73 10.33
CA THR A 138 18.89 15.03 11.53
C THR A 138 18.31 13.76 12.18
N ASN A 139 18.20 12.67 11.42
CA ASN A 139 17.74 11.35 11.89
C ASN A 139 18.59 10.25 11.24
N PRO A 140 19.86 10.08 11.64
CA PRO A 140 20.75 9.13 10.99
C PRO A 140 20.47 7.69 11.41
N PRO A 141 20.85 6.68 10.62
CA PRO A 141 20.70 5.27 10.97
C PRO A 141 21.69 4.79 12.05
N CYS A 142 22.22 5.68 12.89
CA CYS A 142 23.23 5.40 13.90
C CYS A 142 22.60 4.79 15.16
N ASN A 143 22.15 3.54 15.07
CA ASN A 143 21.58 2.78 16.18
C ASN A 143 22.03 1.32 16.09
N SER A 144 22.36 0.70 17.22
CA SER A 144 22.88 -0.68 17.25
C SER A 144 21.82 -1.74 16.91
N GLY A 145 20.55 -1.34 16.84
CA GLY A 145 19.44 -2.16 16.33
C GLY A 145 19.40 -2.26 14.81
N ASN A 146 20.21 -1.47 14.09
CA ASN A 146 20.38 -1.57 12.64
C ASN A 146 21.55 -2.50 12.31
N SER A 147 21.66 -2.96 11.05
CA SER A 147 22.83 -3.74 10.60
C SER A 147 24.12 -2.94 10.73
N CYS A 148 25.24 -3.61 11.00
CA CYS A 148 26.52 -2.92 11.04
C CYS A 148 26.87 -2.31 9.67
N ASP A 149 26.47 -2.92 8.56
CA ASP A 149 26.71 -2.39 7.21
C ASP A 149 26.01 -1.05 6.99
N LEU A 150 24.75 -0.91 7.41
CA LEU A 150 24.04 0.37 7.34
C LEU A 150 24.75 1.47 8.14
N ILE A 151 25.29 1.12 9.32
CA ILE A 151 26.03 2.07 10.18
C ILE A 151 27.41 2.41 9.56
N ARG A 152 28.13 1.42 9.02
CA ARG A 152 29.44 1.59 8.36
C ARG A 152 29.33 2.46 7.10
N ASP A 153 28.29 2.23 6.29
CA ASP A 153 28.05 3.02 5.08
C ASP A 153 27.76 4.48 5.40
N GLU A 154 26.98 4.73 6.46
CA GLU A 154 26.73 6.09 6.91
C GLU A 154 27.99 6.78 7.44
N ILE A 155 28.86 6.06 8.18
CA ILE A 155 30.17 6.57 8.59
C ILE A 155 31.00 6.93 7.36
N LYS A 156 31.10 6.02 6.38
CA LYS A 156 31.84 6.23 5.14
C LYS A 156 31.34 7.45 4.37
N ARG A 157 30.01 7.61 4.26
CA ARG A 157 29.36 8.76 3.64
C ARG A 157 29.73 10.06 4.36
N GLY A 158 29.64 10.09 5.69
CA GLY A 158 30.03 11.25 6.51
C GLY A 158 31.52 11.58 6.38
N CYS A 159 32.40 10.59 6.46
CA CYS A 159 33.84 10.76 6.26
C CYS A 159 34.20 11.32 4.87
N GLY A 160 33.35 11.08 3.86
CA GLY A 160 33.47 11.67 2.52
C GLY A 160 33.12 13.15 2.44
N MET A 161 32.42 13.70 3.43
CA MET A 161 31.96 15.10 3.48
C MET A 161 32.86 16.00 4.33
N VAL A 162 33.72 15.42 5.17
CA VAL A 162 34.66 16.19 6.01
C VAL A 162 35.78 16.79 5.15
N SER A 163 35.89 18.12 5.19
CA SER A 163 37.00 18.88 4.63
C SER A 163 37.98 19.27 5.75
N GLY A 164 39.27 18.94 5.62
CA GLY A 164 40.28 19.21 6.64
C GLY A 164 40.70 17.99 7.46
N LYS A 165 41.00 18.16 8.75
CA LYS A 165 41.47 17.08 9.63
C LYS A 165 40.35 16.08 9.90
N LYS A 166 40.47 14.87 9.33
CA LYS A 166 39.50 13.78 9.53
C LYS A 166 39.72 13.06 10.88
N PRO A 167 38.65 12.57 11.53
CA PRO A 167 38.76 11.64 12.66
C PRO A 167 39.59 10.41 12.30
N SER A 168 40.20 9.75 13.29
CA SER A 168 41.08 8.59 13.05
C SER A 168 40.35 7.40 12.40
N TYR A 169 39.06 7.25 12.65
CA TYR A 169 38.22 6.22 12.02
C TYR A 169 37.79 6.55 10.58
N CYS A 170 38.10 7.75 10.09
CA CYS A 170 37.86 8.20 8.71
C CYS A 170 39.13 8.15 7.83
N GLN A 171 40.22 7.54 8.33
CA GLN A 171 41.49 7.40 7.62
C GLN A 171 41.43 6.33 6.52
#